data_AF-A0A392RIS1-F1
#
_entry.id   AF-A0A392RIS1-F1
#
_cell.length_a   1.000
_cell.length_b   1.000
_cell.length_c   1.000
_cell.angle_alpha   90.00
_cell.angle_beta   90.00
_cell.angle_gamma   90.00
#
_symmetry.space_group_name_H-M   'P 1'
#
loop_
_entity.id
_entity.type
_entity.pdbx_description
1 polymer ?
#
loop_
_entity_poly.entity_id
_entity_poly.type
_entity_poly.pdbx_seq_one_letter_code
_entity_poly.pdbx_strand_id
1 'polypeptide(L)' 'MQILHFDIKPHNILLDENFIPKVSDFGLAKLYPIDNSIVTLTAARGTIGYMAPELFYQNIGGISYKADVYSFGMLLIEMT' A
#
# COMPACT_ATOMS: atom_id res chain seq x y z
N MET A 1 2.06 -12.71 -11.43
CA MET A 1 1.35 -12.09 -10.30
C MET A 1 2.14 -10.92 -9.76
N GLN A 2 1.46 -9.94 -9.19
CA GLN A 2 2.03 -8.84 -8.41
C GLN A 2 1.41 -8.84 -7.01
N ILE A 3 2.09 -8.21 -6.04
CA ILE A 3 1.66 -8.08 -4.66
C ILE A 3 1.29 -6.61 -4.43
N LEU A 4 0.07 -6.35 -3.95
CA LEU A 4 -0.29 -5.07 -3.33
C LEU A 4 -0.13 -5.20 -1.83
N HIS A 5 0.51 -4.24 -1.19
CA HIS A 5 0.76 -4.23 0.25
C HIS A 5 -0.41 -3.63 1.04
N PHE A 6 -1.00 -2.53 0.56
CA PHE A 6 -2.08 -1.75 1.17
C PHE A 6 -1.78 -1.08 2.52
N ASP A 7 -0.61 -1.32 3.11
CA ASP A 7 -0.23 -0.74 4.40
C ASP A 7 1.24 -0.27 4.46
N ILE A 8 1.69 0.43 3.40
CA ILE A 8 3.01 1.06 3.41
C ILE A 8 2.97 2.31 4.30
N LYS A 9 3.76 2.30 5.38
CA LYS A 9 3.90 3.38 6.37
C LYS A 9 5.21 3.20 7.13
N PRO A 10 5.77 4.25 7.79
CA PRO A 10 7.04 4.13 8.51
C PRO A 10 7.09 2.97 9.50
N HIS A 11 5.99 2.73 10.23
CA HIS A 11 5.86 1.65 11.21
C HIS A 11 6.05 0.24 10.63
N ASN A 12 5.82 0.07 9.32
CA ASN A 12 5.96 -1.22 8.63
C ASN A 12 7.28 -1.32 7.85
N ILE A 13 8.17 -0.33 7.96
CA ILE A 13 9.54 -0.39 7.44
C ILE A 13 10.48 -0.69 8.61
N LEU A 14 10.92 -1.94 8.70
CA LEU A 14 11.88 -2.37 9.72
C LEU A 14 13.30 -2.14 9.23
N LEU A 15 14.23 -1.95 10.15
CA LEU A 15 15.66 -1.82 9.85
C LEU A 15 16.36 -3.09 10.33
N ASP A 16 17.20 -3.67 9.47
CA ASP A 16 18.09 -4.74 9.89
C ASP A 16 19.32 -4.19 10.63
N GLU A 17 20.23 -5.09 11.04
CA GLU A 17 21.46 -4.76 11.76
C GLU A 17 22.39 -3.77 11.02
N ASN A 18 22.24 -3.67 9.70
CA ASN A 18 23.01 -2.77 8.84
C ASN A 18 22.21 -1.50 8.46
N PHE A 19 21.11 -1.22 9.18
CA PHE A 19 20.18 -0.13 8.88
C PHE A 19 19.58 -0.19 7.46
N ILE A 20 19.51 -1.38 6.85
CA ILE A 20 18.87 -1.54 5.55
C ILE A 20 17.36 -1.71 5.76
N PRO A 21 16.52 -0.87 5.11
CA PRO A 21 15.07 -0.95 5.26
C PRO A 21 14.51 -2.24 4.64
N LYS A 22 13.58 -2.87 5.36
CA LYS A 22 12.81 -4.06 4.96
C LYS A 22 11.33 -3.76 5.12
N VAL A 23 10.56 -3.99 4.06
CA VAL A 23 9.10 -3.92 4.13
C VAL A 23 8.59 -5.11 4.95
N SER A 24 7.68 -4.85 5.88
CA SER A 24 7.08 -5.84 6.79
C SER A 24 5.55 -5.69 6.83
N ASP A 25 4.89 -6.61 7.54
CA ASP A 25 3.43 -6.66 7.72
C ASP A 25 2.62 -6.82 6.42
N PHE A 26 2.66 -8.03 5.86
CA PHE A 26 1.86 -8.43 4.71
C PHE A 26 0.45 -8.91 5.11
N GLY A 27 -0.03 -8.64 6.33
CA GLY A 27 -1.36 -9.07 6.77
C GLY A 27 -2.51 -8.50 5.93
N LEU A 28 -2.26 -7.34 5.32
CA LEU A 28 -3.17 -6.67 4.40
C LEU A 28 -2.78 -6.86 2.92
N ALA A 29 -1.81 -7.69 2.59
CA ALA A 29 -1.38 -7.86 1.21
C ALA A 29 -2.40 -8.65 0.36
N LYS A 30 -2.34 -8.49 -0.96
CA LYS A 30 -3.14 -9.25 -1.93
C LYS A 30 -2.36 -9.53 -3.22
N LEU A 31 -2.51 -10.75 -3.74
CA LEU A 31 -2.00 -11.13 -5.05
C LEU A 31 -3.00 -10.76 -6.15
N TYR A 32 -2.50 -10.28 -7.28
CA TYR A 32 -3.32 -10.01 -8.46
C TYR A 32 -2.60 -10.36 -9.78
N PRO A 33 -3.35 -10.59 -10.87
CA PRO A 33 -2.79 -10.84 -12.21
C PRO A 33 -2.01 -9.62 -12.72
N ILE A 34 -0.96 -9.85 -13.52
CA ILE A 34 -0.17 -8.75 -14.12
C ILE A 34 -0.96 -8.02 -15.22
N ASP A 35 -1.94 -8.74 -15.76
CA ASP A 35 -2.60 -8.57 -17.03
C ASP A 35 -3.99 -7.91 -16.88
N ASN A 36 -4.49 -7.74 -15.65
CA ASN A 36 -5.68 -6.94 -15.32
C ASN A 36 -5.41 -6.06 -14.09
N SER A 37 -5.29 -4.76 -14.33
CA SER A 37 -4.74 -3.73 -13.43
C SER A 37 -5.68 -3.25 -12.31
N ILE A 38 -6.89 -3.83 -12.19
CA ILE A 38 -7.93 -3.39 -11.25
C ILE A 38 -8.26 -4.50 -10.27
N VAL A 39 -8.06 -4.22 -8.99
CA VAL A 39 -8.36 -5.11 -7.87
C VAL A 39 -9.67 -4.69 -7.23
N THR A 40 -10.59 -5.64 -7.05
CA THR A 40 -11.79 -5.42 -6.24
C THR A 40 -11.45 -5.66 -4.76
N LEU A 41 -11.76 -4.69 -3.90
CA LEU A 41 -11.74 -4.84 -2.44
C LEU A 41 -13.18 -4.90 -1.92
N THR A 42 -13.41 -5.79 -0.95
CA THR A 42 -14.71 -5.96 -0.29
C THR A 42 -14.92 -5.02 0.89
N ALA A 43 -13.83 -4.45 1.41
CA ALA A 43 -13.83 -3.47 2.50
C ALA A 43 -12.61 -2.55 2.36
N ALA A 44 -12.69 -1.36 2.94
CA ALA A 44 -11.53 -0.46 3.06
C ALA A 44 -10.39 -1.17 3.82
N ARG A 45 -9.14 -0.95 3.38
CA ARG A 45 -7.96 -1.65 3.88
C ARG A 45 -6.77 -0.69 3.88
N GLY A 46 -6.05 -0.64 5.00
CA GLY A 46 -4.84 0.17 5.20
C GLY A 46 -4.95 1.08 6.42
N THR A 47 -3.95 1.94 6.61
CA THR A 47 -3.89 2.91 7.72
C THR A 47 -4.35 4.31 7.27
N ILE A 48 -5.27 4.91 8.04
CA ILE A 48 -5.73 6.30 7.79
C ILE A 48 -4.53 7.24 7.85
N GLY A 49 -4.40 8.12 6.86
CA GLY A 49 -3.25 9.01 6.68
C GLY A 49 -2.24 8.54 5.63
N TYR A 50 -2.20 7.24 5.31
CA TYR A 50 -1.36 6.69 4.23
C TYR A 50 -2.16 6.11 3.08
N MET A 51 -3.43 5.74 3.32
CA MET A 51 -4.30 5.15 2.30
C MET A 51 -4.59 6.10 1.14
N ALA A 52 -4.48 5.55 -0.08
CA ALA A 52 -4.90 6.21 -1.31
C ALA A 52 -6.42 6.46 -1.34
N PRO A 53 -6.89 7.58 -1.95
CA PRO A 53 -8.29 7.97 -1.92
C PRO A 53 -9.24 6.93 -2.54
N GLU A 54 -8.81 6.20 -3.57
CA GLU A 54 -9.59 5.13 -4.21
C GLU A 54 -9.87 3.92 -3.31
N LEU A 55 -9.16 3.78 -2.17
CA LEU A 55 -9.42 2.73 -1.18
C LEU A 55 -10.61 3.05 -0.26
N PHE A 56 -10.99 4.32 -0.16
CA PHE A 56 -12.13 4.79 0.65
C PHE A 56 -13.34 5.10 -0.20
N TYR A 57 -13.10 5.72 -1.35
CA TYR A 57 -14.15 6.20 -2.21
C TYR A 57 -14.26 5.28 -3.43
N GLN A 58 -15.25 4.38 -3.38
CA GLN A 58 -15.53 3.38 -4.42
C GLN A 58 -15.86 4.00 -5.80
N ASN A 59 -16.02 5.32 -5.87
CA ASN A 59 -16.46 6.06 -7.04
C ASN A 59 -15.30 6.68 -7.83
N ILE A 60 -14.05 6.65 -7.32
CA ILE A 60 -12.93 7.44 -7.86
C ILE A 60 -12.01 6.61 -8.78
N GLY A 61 -12.20 5.30 -8.89
CA GLY A 61 -11.48 4.47 -9.85
C GLY A 61 -11.21 3.06 -9.38
N GLY A 62 -10.54 2.29 -10.24
CA GLY A 62 -10.09 0.94 -9.92
C GLY A 62 -8.81 0.93 -9.10
N ILE A 63 -8.76 0.09 -8.07
CA ILE A 63 -7.58 -0.05 -7.21
C ILE A 63 -6.48 -0.76 -7.98
N SER A 64 -5.27 -0.18 -7.97
CA SER A 64 -4.10 -0.73 -8.65
C SER A 64 -2.86 -0.58 -7.76
N TYR A 65 -1.68 -0.95 -8.28
CA TYR A 65 -0.39 -0.69 -7.61
C TYR A 65 -0.14 0.77 -7.26
N LYS A 66 -0.87 1.70 -7.88
CA LYS A 66 -0.81 3.13 -7.56
C LYS A 66 -1.22 3.44 -6.12
N ALA A 67 -2.04 2.58 -5.49
CA ALA A 67 -2.39 2.74 -4.09
C ALA A 67 -1.16 2.64 -3.15
N ASP A 68 -0.25 1.70 -3.42
CA ASP A 68 1.00 1.57 -2.67
C ASP A 68 1.99 2.70 -2.99
N VAL A 69 1.97 3.20 -4.24
CA VAL A 69 2.78 4.38 -4.63
C VAL A 69 2.33 5.62 -3.87
N TYR A 70 1.03 5.84 -3.74
CA TYR A 70 0.48 6.93 -2.91
C TYR A 70 0.92 6.80 -1.46
N SER A 71 0.78 5.60 -0.89
CA SER A 71 1.15 5.31 0.50
C SER A 71 2.65 5.55 0.75
N PHE A 72 3.50 5.19 -0.21
CA PHE A 72 4.93 5.51 -0.18
C PHE A 72 5.19 7.03 -0.23
N GLY A 73 4.42 7.79 -1.02
CA GLY A 73 4.48 9.26 -1.01
C GLY A 73 4.15 9.84 0.37
N MET A 74 3.12 9.33 1.04
CA MET A 74 2.78 9.75 2.41
C MET A 74 3.87 9.42 3.42
N LEU A 75 4.50 8.24 3.30
CA LEU A 75 5.67 7.85 4.09
C LEU A 75 6.82 8.85 3.93
N LEU A 76 7.13 9.26 2.70
CA LEU A 76 8.20 10.24 2.44
C LEU A 76 7.89 11.61 3.06
N ILE A 77 6.63 12.06 3.00
CA ILE A 77 6.20 13.34 3.58
C ILE A 77 6.37 13.37 5.10
N GLU A 78 6.11 12.26 5.79
CA GLU A 78 6.33 12.20 7.24
C GLU A 78 7.81 12.20 7.64
N MET A 79 8.68 11.74 6.73
CA MET A 79 10.13 11.69 6.96
C MET A 79 10.86 12.99 6.58
N THR A 80 10.16 13.97 6.00
CA THR A 80 10.68 15.32 5.72
C THR A 80 10.45 16.28 6.89
#